data_AF-A0A2A4WE51-F1
#
_entry.id   AF-A0A2A4WE51-F1
#
_cell.length_a   1.000
_cell.length_b   1.000
_cell.length_c   1.000
_cell.angle_alpha   90.00
_cell.angle_beta   90.00
_cell.angle_gamma   90.00
#
_symmetry.space_group_name_H-M   'P 1'
#
loop_
_entity.id
_entity.type
_entity.pdbx_description
1 polymer ?
#
loop_
_entity_poly.entity_id
_entity_poly.type
_entity_poly.pdbx_seq_one_letter_code
_entity_poly.pdbx_strand_id
1 'polypeptide(L)'
;MLISEKLKITLQYILPKHFVSVMAGHLANVKTPWFKNLFITKFAKAYNIDMSIAVEPELTKYACFNDFFTRAIKAETRPIDETENAFCSPVDGAMSQFGKIEDGRIVQAKNHHYSALELLGGDKELADNFIDGEFCTI
;
A
#
# COMPACT_ATOMS: atom_id res chain seq x y z
N MET A 1 20.27 16.21 -1.38
CA MET A 1 18.82 16.31 -1.07
C MET A 1 18.36 17.73 -1.36
N LEU A 2 17.38 17.90 -2.24
CA LEU A 2 16.90 19.20 -2.68
C LEU A 2 16.18 19.92 -1.52
N ILE A 3 16.16 21.27 -1.53
CA ILE A 3 15.49 22.08 -0.49
C ILE A 3 13.99 21.72 -0.37
N SER A 4 13.35 21.40 -1.49
CA SER A 4 11.96 20.93 -1.55
C SER A 4 11.76 19.59 -0.80
N GLU A 5 12.72 18.67 -0.88
CA GLU A 5 12.65 17.39 -0.18
C GLU A 5 12.82 17.56 1.32
N LYS A 6 13.75 18.42 1.75
CA LYS A 6 13.93 18.76 3.17
C LYS A 6 12.64 19.33 3.76
N LEU A 7 12.00 20.25 3.06
CA LEU A 7 10.74 20.83 3.51
C LEU A 7 9.62 19.79 3.64
N LYS A 8 9.46 18.90 2.64
CA LYS A 8 8.47 17.82 2.69
C LYS A 8 8.70 16.87 3.87
N ILE A 9 9.96 16.49 4.10
CA ILE A 9 10.34 15.61 5.20
C ILE A 9 10.07 16.29 6.54
N THR A 10 10.51 17.53 6.72
CA THR A 10 10.26 18.29 7.97
C THR A 10 8.76 18.42 8.25
N LEU A 11 7.95 18.70 7.23
CA LEU A 11 6.49 18.74 7.38
C LEU A 11 5.92 17.39 7.83
N GLN A 12 6.38 16.27 7.25
CA GLN A 12 5.98 14.92 7.69
C GLN A 12 6.40 14.60 9.12
N TYR A 13 7.52 15.15 9.61
CA TYR A 13 7.96 14.97 11.00
C TYR A 13 7.07 15.72 12.00
N ILE A 14 6.60 16.92 11.65
CA ILE A 14 5.80 17.78 12.54
C ILE A 14 4.32 17.37 12.53
N LEU A 15 3.83 16.83 11.42
CA LEU A 15 2.42 16.47 11.28
C LEU A 15 1.98 15.44 12.33
N PRO A 16 0.87 15.66 13.08
CA PRO A 16 0.33 14.68 14.01
C PRO A 16 -0.34 13.51 13.25
N LYS A 17 0.49 12.61 12.71
CA LYS A 17 0.12 11.53 11.77
C LYS A 17 -1.06 10.69 12.24
N HIS A 18 -1.09 10.31 13.52
CA HIS A 18 -2.18 9.52 14.08
C HIS A 18 -3.52 10.26 14.02
N PHE A 19 -3.56 11.53 14.46
CA PHE A 19 -4.77 12.34 14.41
C PHE A 19 -5.25 12.54 12.96
N VAL A 20 -4.33 12.84 12.04
CA VAL A 20 -4.66 12.98 10.62
C VAL A 20 -5.23 11.69 10.05
N SER A 21 -4.65 10.53 10.39
CA SER A 21 -5.14 9.22 9.95
C SER A 21 -6.55 8.93 10.46
N VAL A 22 -6.83 9.19 11.74
CA VAL A 22 -8.17 9.02 12.32
C VAL A 22 -9.19 9.94 11.63
N MET A 23 -8.86 11.22 11.45
CA MET A 23 -9.71 12.17 10.75
C MET A 23 -9.98 11.78 9.30
N ALA A 24 -8.94 11.32 8.58
CA ALA A 24 -9.08 10.81 7.22
C ALA A 24 -9.99 9.58 7.17
N GLY A 25 -9.88 8.66 8.14
CA GLY A 25 -10.76 7.51 8.28
C GLY A 25 -12.23 7.91 8.51
N HIS A 26 -12.50 8.91 9.35
CA HIS A 26 -13.85 9.44 9.51
C HIS A 26 -14.37 10.06 8.21
N LEU A 27 -13.56 10.89 7.54
CA LEU A 27 -13.93 11.53 6.28
C LEU A 27 -14.21 10.51 5.17
N ALA A 28 -13.39 9.46 5.11
CA ALA A 28 -13.52 8.40 4.12
C ALA A 28 -14.78 7.54 4.31
N ASN A 29 -15.35 7.53 5.51
CA ASN A 29 -16.60 6.83 5.85
C ASN A 29 -17.85 7.72 5.71
N VAL A 30 -17.73 8.99 5.33
CA VAL A 30 -18.89 9.87 5.10
C VAL A 30 -19.72 9.37 3.92
N LYS A 31 -21.02 9.14 4.15
CA LYS A 31 -21.97 8.63 3.14
C LYS A 31 -22.80 9.71 2.44
N THR A 32 -22.61 10.98 2.81
CA THR A 32 -23.36 12.09 2.23
C THR A 32 -23.13 12.17 0.71
N PRO A 33 -24.16 12.00 -0.14
CA PRO A 33 -23.98 11.74 -1.57
C PRO A 33 -23.15 12.77 -2.33
N TRP A 34 -23.44 14.07 -2.16
CA TRP A 34 -22.69 15.12 -2.86
C TRP A 34 -21.21 15.13 -2.47
N PHE A 35 -20.92 14.88 -1.18
CA PHE A 35 -19.56 14.91 -0.65
C PHE A 35 -18.78 13.68 -1.11
N LYS A 36 -19.30 12.47 -0.88
CA LYS A 36 -18.62 11.23 -1.27
C LYS A 36 -18.36 11.20 -2.77
N ASN A 37 -19.34 11.60 -3.59
CA ASN A 37 -19.24 11.54 -5.04
C ASN A 37 -18.18 12.52 -5.54
N LEU A 38 -18.15 13.75 -4.99
CA LEU A 38 -17.11 14.72 -5.32
C LEU A 38 -15.72 14.21 -4.91
N PHE A 39 -15.59 13.68 -3.69
CA PHE A 39 -14.32 13.22 -3.16
C PHE A 39 -13.76 12.04 -3.95
N ILE A 40 -14.56 11.00 -4.19
CA ILE A 40 -14.21 9.83 -5.00
C ILE A 40 -13.83 10.25 -6.43
N THR A 41 -14.63 11.10 -7.08
CA THR A 41 -14.36 11.54 -8.46
C THR A 41 -13.06 12.32 -8.57
N LYS A 42 -12.80 13.23 -7.62
CA LYS A 42 -11.55 14.00 -7.59
C LYS A 42 -10.35 13.09 -7.36
N PHE A 43 -10.47 12.11 -6.46
CA PHE A 43 -9.41 11.15 -6.18
C PHE A 43 -9.12 10.26 -7.41
N ALA A 44 -10.14 9.66 -8.00
CA ALA A 44 -10.00 8.82 -9.20
C ALA A 44 -9.31 9.58 -10.34
N LYS A 45 -9.67 10.85 -10.54
CA LYS A 45 -9.03 11.71 -11.54
C LYS A 45 -7.58 12.06 -11.19
N ALA A 46 -7.29 12.39 -9.94
CA ALA A 46 -5.95 12.79 -9.51
C ALA A 46 -4.93 11.66 -9.64
N TYR A 47 -5.36 10.42 -9.40
CA TYR A 47 -4.52 9.22 -9.46
C TYR A 47 -4.68 8.41 -10.76
N ASN A 48 -5.44 8.91 -11.74
CA ASN A 48 -5.73 8.21 -13.00
C ASN A 48 -6.20 6.76 -12.79
N ILE A 49 -7.13 6.57 -11.84
CA ILE A 49 -7.62 5.23 -11.48
C ILE A 49 -8.41 4.64 -12.64
N ASP A 50 -7.98 3.48 -13.13
CA ASP A 50 -8.70 2.71 -14.13
C ASP A 50 -9.93 2.03 -13.49
N MET A 51 -11.12 2.49 -13.89
CA MET A 51 -12.39 1.92 -13.46
C MET A 51 -12.92 0.83 -14.40
N SER A 52 -12.29 0.63 -15.56
CA SER A 52 -12.72 -0.42 -16.51
C SER A 52 -12.50 -1.83 -15.95
N ILE A 53 -11.51 -1.99 -15.06
CA ILE A 53 -11.19 -3.24 -14.37
C ILE A 53 -12.02 -3.48 -13.10
N ALA A 54 -12.76 -2.48 -12.60
CA ALA A 54 -13.57 -2.64 -11.40
C ALA A 54 -14.85 -3.45 -11.69
N VAL A 55 -15.33 -4.21 -10.70
CA VAL A 55 -16.63 -4.89 -10.79
C VAL A 55 -17.77 -3.86 -10.88
N GLU A 56 -17.68 -2.79 -10.09
CA GLU A 56 -18.57 -1.64 -10.18
C GLU A 56 -17.82 -0.42 -10.76
N PRO A 57 -17.95 -0.13 -12.07
CA PRO A 57 -17.24 0.98 -12.70
C PRO A 57 -17.81 2.36 -12.33
N GLU A 58 -19.06 2.43 -11.87
CA GLU A 58 -19.72 3.71 -11.60
C GLU A 58 -19.34 4.27 -10.22
N LEU A 59 -18.58 5.37 -10.21
CA LEU A 59 -18.08 6.02 -8.99
C LEU A 59 -19.18 6.44 -8.00
N THR A 60 -20.37 6.77 -8.50
CA THR A 60 -21.49 7.25 -7.68
C THR A 60 -22.18 6.16 -6.87
N LYS A 61 -21.95 4.87 -7.20
CA LYS A 61 -22.59 3.73 -6.52
C LYS A 61 -21.90 3.28 -5.23
N TYR A 62 -20.63 3.64 -5.01
CA TYR A 62 -19.94 3.37 -3.76
C TYR A 62 -20.55 4.15 -2.60
N ALA A 63 -20.87 3.51 -1.47
CA ALA A 63 -21.59 4.19 -0.38
C ALA A 63 -20.71 5.20 0.39
N CYS A 64 -19.40 5.01 0.40
CA CYS A 64 -18.40 5.97 0.89
C CYS A 64 -17.06 5.81 0.16
N PHE A 65 -16.06 6.61 0.52
CA PHE A 65 -14.73 6.53 -0.10
C PHE A 65 -14.00 5.23 0.24
N ASN A 66 -14.16 4.71 1.47
CA ASN A 66 -13.52 3.44 1.84
C ASN A 66 -14.01 2.28 0.98
N ASP A 67 -15.32 2.22 0.67
CA ASP A 67 -15.87 1.20 -0.23
C ASP A 67 -15.25 1.28 -1.64
N PHE A 68 -14.98 2.51 -2.11
CA PHE A 68 -14.28 2.76 -3.38
C PHE A 68 -12.78 2.40 -3.31
N PHE A 69 -12.13 2.69 -2.18
CA PHE A 69 -10.71 2.41 -1.97
C PHE A 69 -10.43 0.91 -1.98
N THR A 70 -11.32 0.10 -1.39
CA THR A 70 -11.26 -1.37 -1.40
C THR A 70 -12.15 -2.00 -2.46
N ARG A 71 -12.43 -1.29 -3.56
CA ARG A 71 -13.31 -1.78 -4.63
C ARG A 71 -12.87 -3.14 -5.16
N ALA A 72 -13.83 -4.01 -5.43
CA ALA A 72 -13.56 -5.28 -6.09
C ALA A 72 -13.15 -5.08 -7.55
N ILE A 73 -12.18 -5.87 -8.01
CA ILE A 73 -11.75 -5.92 -9.40
C ILE A 73 -12.29 -7.18 -10.08
N LYS A 74 -12.49 -7.08 -11.38
CA LYS A 74 -12.91 -8.18 -12.25
C LYS A 74 -11.86 -9.29 -12.26
N ALA A 75 -12.27 -10.52 -11.97
CA ALA A 75 -11.35 -11.66 -11.83
C ALA A 75 -10.55 -11.91 -13.12
N GLU A 76 -11.17 -11.72 -14.29
CA GLU A 76 -10.55 -11.88 -15.60
C GLU A 76 -9.40 -10.89 -15.86
N THR A 77 -9.28 -9.82 -15.08
CA THR A 77 -8.19 -8.85 -15.21
C THR A 77 -6.94 -9.25 -14.43
N ARG A 78 -7.01 -10.30 -13.60
CA ARG A 78 -5.89 -10.85 -12.83
C ARG A 78 -5.89 -12.39 -12.91
N PRO A 79 -5.67 -12.97 -14.09
CA PRO A 79 -5.50 -14.43 -14.20
C PRO A 79 -4.32 -14.86 -13.33
N ILE A 80 -4.53 -15.90 -12.52
CA ILE A 80 -3.50 -16.50 -11.67
C ILE A 80 -2.77 -17.57 -12.48
N ASP A 81 -1.44 -17.62 -12.36
CA ASP A 81 -0.65 -18.68 -12.97
C ASP A 81 -0.88 -20.00 -12.22
N GLU A 82 -1.37 -21.01 -12.94
CA GLU A 82 -1.68 -22.34 -12.40
C GLU A 82 -0.49 -23.31 -12.49
N THR A 83 0.67 -22.86 -12.98
CA THR A 83 1.88 -23.67 -13.05
C THR A 83 2.32 -24.10 -11.65
N GLU A 84 2.63 -25.39 -11.48
CA GLU A 84 3.11 -25.91 -10.21
C GLU A 84 4.38 -25.17 -9.77
N ASN A 85 4.40 -24.72 -8.52
CA ASN A 85 5.48 -23.92 -7.92
C ASN A 85 5.68 -22.51 -8.51
N ALA A 86 4.73 -21.95 -9.26
CA ALA A 86 4.78 -20.55 -9.67
C ALA A 86 4.53 -19.60 -8.49
N PHE A 87 5.30 -18.51 -8.42
CA PHE A 87 5.06 -17.41 -7.49
C PHE A 87 4.27 -16.31 -8.21
N CYS A 88 3.04 -16.06 -7.77
CA CYS A 88 2.23 -14.94 -8.24
C CYS A 88 2.45 -13.70 -7.36
N SER A 89 2.40 -12.51 -7.96
CA SER A 89 2.42 -11.26 -7.20
C SER A 89 1.21 -11.20 -6.26
N PRO A 90 1.38 -10.84 -4.99
CA PRO A 90 0.26 -10.75 -4.04
C PRO A 90 -0.58 -9.49 -4.25
N VAL A 91 -0.05 -8.46 -4.91
CA VAL A 91 -0.68 -7.14 -5.04
C VAL A 91 -0.36 -6.48 -6.39
N ASP A 92 -1.19 -5.49 -6.74
CA ASP A 92 -0.87 -4.51 -7.78
C ASP A 92 0.05 -3.43 -7.22
N GLY A 93 1.24 -3.29 -7.78
CA GLY A 93 2.21 -2.33 -7.26
C GLY A 93 3.48 -2.28 -8.10
N ALA A 94 4.52 -1.70 -7.52
CA ALA A 94 5.84 -1.63 -8.13
C ALA A 94 6.86 -2.23 -7.16
N MET A 95 7.75 -3.06 -7.67
CA MET A 95 8.84 -3.63 -6.89
C MET A 95 9.73 -2.50 -6.33
N SER A 96 9.73 -2.35 -5.01
CA SER A 96 10.57 -1.38 -4.31
C SER A 96 11.99 -1.92 -4.13
N GLN A 97 12.12 -3.09 -3.49
CA GLN A 97 13.40 -3.80 -3.25
C GLN A 97 13.15 -5.31 -3.22
N PHE A 98 14.15 -6.10 -3.61
CA PHE A 98 14.12 -7.55 -3.45
C PHE A 98 15.55 -8.08 -3.35
N GLY A 99 15.71 -9.28 -2.81
CA GLY A 99 17.02 -9.94 -2.70
C GLY A 99 17.10 -10.92 -1.55
N LYS A 100 18.31 -11.24 -1.14
CA LYS A 100 18.57 -12.13 0.00
C LYS A 100 18.52 -11.37 1.32
N ILE A 101 18.12 -12.08 2.37
CA ILE A 101 18.26 -11.63 3.75
C ILE A 101 19.67 -12.03 4.19
N GLU A 102 20.59 -11.06 4.27
CA GLU A 102 21.99 -11.30 4.64
C GLU A 102 22.21 -10.97 6.11
N ASP A 103 22.71 -11.92 6.90
CA ASP A 103 22.89 -11.78 8.36
C ASP A 103 21.63 -11.29 9.08
N GLY A 104 20.46 -11.75 8.63
CA GLY A 104 19.15 -11.34 9.14
C GLY A 104 18.74 -9.92 8.76
N ARG A 105 19.46 -9.23 7.86
CA ARG A 105 19.19 -7.85 7.44
C ARG A 105 18.44 -7.80 6.11
N ILE A 106 17.43 -6.93 6.06
CA ILE A 106 16.61 -6.62 4.90
C ILE A 106 16.93 -5.19 4.45
N VAL A 107 17.07 -4.99 3.13
CA VAL A 107 17.36 -3.67 2.56
C VAL A 107 16.05 -2.90 2.36
N GLN A 108 15.93 -1.75 3.02
CA GLN A 108 14.75 -0.88 2.88
C GLN A 108 14.91 0.09 1.70
N ALA A 109 16.06 0.76 1.68
CA ALA A 109 16.49 1.71 0.66
C ALA A 109 17.98 1.99 0.88
N LYS A 110 18.74 2.27 -0.17
CA LYS A 110 20.20 2.54 -0.17
C LYS A 110 20.79 2.91 1.21
N ASN A 111 21.63 2.02 1.74
CA ASN A 111 22.34 2.10 3.03
C ASN A 111 21.47 2.12 4.30
N HIS A 112 20.15 1.89 4.19
CA HIS A 112 19.25 1.71 5.33
C HIS A 112 18.78 0.25 5.34
N HIS A 113 19.11 -0.42 6.43
CA HIS A 113 18.78 -1.81 6.66
C HIS A 113 18.03 -1.92 7.98
N TYR A 114 17.05 -2.81 8.03
CA TYR A 114 16.45 -3.29 9.27
C TYR A 114 16.63 -4.80 9.34
N SER A 115 16.62 -5.35 10.55
CA SER A 115 16.67 -6.80 10.75
C SER A 115 15.27 -7.43 10.63
N ALA A 116 15.22 -8.71 10.26
CA ALA A 116 13.99 -9.50 10.32
C ALA A 116 13.38 -9.48 11.73
N LEU A 117 14.22 -9.48 12.77
CA LEU A 117 13.80 -9.36 14.17
C LEU A 117 13.06 -8.03 14.44
N GLU A 118 13.61 -6.90 13.98
CA GLU A 118 12.95 -5.60 14.11
C GLU A 118 11.64 -5.54 13.34
N LEU A 119 11.60 -6.10 12.12
CA LEU A 119 10.38 -6.17 11.31
C LEU A 119 9.28 -6.98 12.00
N LEU A 120 9.65 -8.08 12.64
CA LEU A 120 8.74 -9.03 13.28
C LEU A 120 8.48 -8.69 14.75
N GLY A 121 8.74 -7.44 15.16
CA GLY A 121 8.37 -6.95 16.49
C GLY A 121 9.16 -7.55 17.65
N GLY A 122 10.35 -8.09 17.40
CA GLY A 122 11.21 -8.71 18.41
C GLY A 122 10.96 -10.20 18.65
N ASP A 123 10.11 -10.84 17.85
CA ASP A 123 9.90 -12.30 17.90
C ASP A 123 11.08 -13.03 17.24
N LYS A 124 11.93 -13.62 18.08
CA LYS A 124 13.14 -14.31 17.62
C LYS A 124 12.83 -15.65 16.96
N GLU A 125 11.93 -16.45 17.53
CA GLU A 125 11.61 -17.77 16.98
C GLU A 125 10.99 -17.63 15.58
N LEU A 126 10.16 -16.60 15.38
CA LEU A 126 9.62 -16.30 14.07
C LEU A 126 10.71 -15.82 13.10
N ALA A 127 11.58 -14.91 13.54
CA ALA A 127 12.65 -14.34 12.71
C ALA A 127 13.67 -15.38 12.24
N ASP A 128 13.99 -16.36 13.08
CA ASP A 128 14.94 -17.43 12.77
C ASP A 128 14.50 -18.27 11.55
N ASN A 129 13.19 -18.35 11.26
CA ASN A 129 12.67 -19.05 10.08
C ASN A 129 13.00 -18.35 8.75
N PHE A 130 13.44 -17.08 8.79
CA PHE A 130 13.73 -16.27 7.60
C PHE A 130 15.23 -15.99 7.42
N ILE A 131 16.09 -16.57 8.27
CA ILE A 131 17.54 -16.49 8.11
C ILE A 131 17.94 -17.10 6.76
N ASP A 132 18.83 -16.43 6.04
CA ASP A 132 19.29 -16.78 4.69
C ASP A 132 18.17 -16.91 3.64
N GLY A 133 16.99 -16.38 3.96
CA GLY A 133 15.84 -16.37 3.06
C GLY A 133 15.93 -15.27 2.00
N GLU A 134 14.83 -15.10 1.27
CA GLU A 134 14.67 -14.06 0.26
C GLU A 134 13.52 -13.13 0.65
N PHE A 135 13.63 -11.85 0.31
CA PHE A 135 12.60 -10.85 0.56
C PHE A 135 12.23 -10.10 -0.72
N CYS A 136 11.00 -9.60 -0.71
CA CYS A 136 10.42 -8.80 -1.76
C CYS A 136 9.53 -7.72 -1.11
N THR A 137 9.84 -6.45 -1.34
CA THR A 137 9.03 -5.29 -0.92
C THR A 137 8.37 -4.71 -2.17
N ILE A 138 7.04 -4.70 -2.16
CA ILE A 138 6.16 -4.22 -3.24
C ILE A 138 5.41 -2.98 -2.76
#